data_AF-A0A447PTI4-F1
#
_entry.id   AF-A0A447PTI4-F1
#
_cell.length_a   1.000
_cell.length_b   1.000
_cell.length_c   1.000
_cell.angle_alpha   90.00
_cell.angle_beta   90.00
_cell.angle_gamma   90.00
#
_symmetry.space_group_name_H-M   'P 1'
#
loop_
_entity.id
_entity.type
_entity.pdbx_description
1 polymer ?
#
loop_
_entity_poly.entity_id
_entity_poly.type
_entity_poly.pdbx_seq_one_letter_code
_entity_poly.pdbx_strand_id
1 'polypeptide(L)'
;MNKQPALAQEQYACVYAWLALLFFREVDDEGLIQLQSAEIADWLALLKRQPALAASVALLEQKIAALSLRQDAQLELAADFCGLFLMTDKKSALPYASQYPQQEPGMIKHLLLEAGMEVNDDFKEPTDHLAIYLELLSHLHFSLG
;
A
#
# COMPACT_ATOMS: atom_id res chain seq x y z
N MET A 1 18.59 22.53 -14.65
CA MET A 1 17.70 21.72 -13.79
C MET A 1 18.10 20.27 -13.95
N ASN A 2 18.85 19.71 -12.99
CA ASN A 2 19.08 18.27 -12.97
C ASN A 2 17.75 17.60 -12.61
N LYS A 3 17.11 16.96 -13.59
CA LYS A 3 16.00 16.05 -13.30
C LYS A 3 16.59 14.92 -12.46
N GLN A 4 16.19 14.83 -11.19
CA GLN A 4 16.45 13.61 -10.42
C GLN A 4 15.86 12.43 -11.22
N PRO A 5 16.60 11.32 -11.35
CA PRO A 5 16.09 10.18 -12.10
C PRO A 5 14.81 9.66 -11.43
N ALA A 6 13.83 9.32 -12.26
CA ALA A 6 12.65 8.58 -11.81
C ALA A 6 13.08 7.25 -11.15
N LEU A 7 12.19 6.66 -10.34
CA LEU A 7 12.44 5.32 -9.80
C LEU A 7 12.57 4.31 -10.95
N ALA A 8 13.37 3.28 -10.74
CA ALA A 8 13.43 2.13 -11.66
C ALA A 8 12.09 1.36 -11.65
N GLN A 9 11.82 0.57 -12.68
CA GLN A 9 10.57 -0.20 -12.80
C GLN A 9 10.40 -1.15 -11.60
N GLU A 10 11.46 -1.83 -11.20
CA GLU A 10 11.47 -2.74 -10.05
C GLU A 10 11.23 -1.98 -8.73
N GLN A 11 11.69 -0.74 -8.64
CA GLN A 11 11.43 0.10 -7.47
C GLN A 11 9.96 0.52 -7.40
N TYR A 12 9.33 0.83 -8.53
CA TYR A 12 7.88 1.04 -8.58
C TYR A 12 7.13 -0.23 -8.20
N ALA A 13 7.55 -1.39 -8.70
CA ALA A 13 6.96 -2.68 -8.33
C ALA A 13 7.00 -2.90 -6.81
N CYS A 14 8.14 -2.64 -6.16
CA CYS A 14 8.29 -2.72 -4.71
C CYS A 14 7.38 -1.74 -3.96
N VAL A 15 7.21 -0.50 -4.46
CA VAL A 15 6.27 0.47 -3.86
C VAL A 15 4.84 -0.08 -3.92
N TYR A 16 4.41 -0.58 -5.06
CA TYR A 16 3.05 -1.09 -5.22
C TYR A 16 2.78 -2.31 -4.34
N ALA A 17 3.71 -3.28 -4.30
CA ALA A 17 3.59 -4.45 -3.43
C ALA A 17 3.54 -4.07 -1.95
N TRP A 18 4.38 -3.11 -1.53
CA TRP A 18 4.38 -2.64 -0.15
C TRP A 18 3.06 -1.95 0.22
N LEU A 19 2.52 -1.10 -0.66
CA LEU A 19 1.20 -0.48 -0.44
C LEU A 19 0.07 -1.52 -0.45
N ALA A 20 0.14 -2.54 -1.32
CA ALA A 20 -0.84 -3.61 -1.37
C ALA A 20 -0.94 -4.31 -0.02
N LEU A 21 0.20 -4.64 0.60
CA LEU A 21 0.25 -5.24 1.94
C LEU A 21 -0.35 -4.33 3.02
N LEU A 22 -0.03 -3.03 3.00
CA LEU A 22 -0.53 -2.06 3.99
C LEU A 22 -2.05 -1.85 3.93
N PHE A 23 -2.66 -1.95 2.74
CA PHE A 23 -4.11 -1.86 2.58
C PHE A 23 -4.82 -3.19 2.78
N PHE A 24 -4.12 -4.32 2.67
CA PHE A 24 -4.73 -5.64 2.76
C PHE A 24 -4.91 -6.12 4.20
N ARG A 25 -3.94 -5.84 5.07
CA ARG A 25 -3.96 -6.37 6.44
C ARG A 25 -3.42 -5.38 7.45
N GLU A 26 -3.83 -5.60 8.70
CA GLU A 26 -3.23 -4.95 9.86
C GLU A 26 -1.73 -5.23 9.93
N VAL A 27 -0.99 -4.23 10.39
CA VAL A 27 0.43 -4.39 10.71
C VAL A 27 0.52 -5.15 12.03
N ASP A 28 1.16 -6.33 11.99
CA ASP A 28 1.47 -7.14 13.16
C ASP A 28 2.74 -6.63 13.87
N ASP A 29 3.10 -7.27 15.00
CA ASP A 29 4.28 -6.88 15.77
C ASP A 29 5.58 -6.96 14.97
N GLU A 30 5.73 -7.99 14.12
CA GLU A 30 6.90 -8.14 13.26
C GLU A 30 6.99 -7.03 12.22
N GLY A 31 5.86 -6.71 11.56
CA GLY A 31 5.76 -5.61 10.63
C GLY A 31 6.03 -4.25 11.29
N LEU A 32 5.58 -4.06 12.54
CA LEU A 32 5.86 -2.84 13.28
C LEU A 32 7.36 -2.68 13.58
N ILE A 33 8.04 -3.76 13.98
CA ILE A 33 9.50 -3.77 14.15
C ILE A 33 10.19 -3.46 12.81
N GLN A 34 9.73 -4.07 11.72
CA GLN A 34 10.30 -3.85 10.40
C GLN A 34 10.13 -2.40 9.93
N LEU A 35 8.99 -1.75 10.17
CA LEU A 35 8.78 -0.34 9.83
C LEU A 35 9.80 0.58 10.50
N GLN A 36 10.36 0.18 11.64
CA GLN A 36 11.37 0.93 12.40
C GLN A 36 12.82 0.51 12.07
N SER A 37 13.01 -0.36 11.07
CA SER A 37 14.32 -0.88 10.71
C SER A 37 15.13 0.10 9.85
N ALA A 38 16.45 -0.12 9.78
CA ALA A 38 17.34 0.68 8.95
C ALA A 38 17.03 0.49 7.45
N GLU A 39 16.62 -0.71 7.05
CA GLU A 39 16.24 -1.02 5.67
C GLU A 39 15.04 -0.20 5.21
N ILE A 40 14.01 -0.05 6.05
CA ILE A 40 12.87 0.83 5.75
C ILE A 40 13.30 2.29 5.73
N ALA A 41 14.17 2.73 6.63
CA ALA A 41 14.69 4.10 6.60
C ALA A 41 15.43 4.41 5.28
N ASP A 42 16.29 3.50 4.82
CA ASP A 42 16.99 3.64 3.54
C ASP A 42 16.01 3.61 2.35
N TRP A 43 14.97 2.76 2.42
CA TRP A 43 13.91 2.72 1.41
C TRP A 43 13.13 4.04 1.34
N LEU A 44 12.71 4.61 2.47
CA LEU A 44 12.01 5.90 2.51
C LEU A 44 12.92 7.04 2.01
N ALA A 45 14.21 7.02 2.35
CA ALA A 45 15.18 7.98 1.82
C ALA A 45 15.30 7.89 0.29
N LEU A 46 15.26 6.68 -0.28
CA LEU A 46 15.22 6.46 -1.72
C LEU A 46 13.98 7.10 -2.37
N LEU A 47 12.79 6.90 -1.77
CA LEU A 47 11.52 7.44 -2.26
C LEU A 47 11.47 8.97 -2.16
N LYS A 48 12.06 9.57 -1.12
CA LYS A 48 12.16 11.03 -0.96
C LYS A 48 12.93 11.74 -2.08
N ARG A 49 13.72 11.00 -2.86
CA ARG A 49 14.38 11.55 -4.07
C ARG A 49 13.38 11.88 -5.18
N GLN A 50 12.14 11.41 -5.09
CA GLN A 50 11.06 11.83 -5.99
C GLN A 50 10.38 13.07 -5.42
N PRO A 51 10.47 14.24 -6.09
CA PRO A 51 9.93 15.49 -5.56
C PRO A 51 8.43 15.43 -5.24
N ALA A 52 7.66 14.68 -6.03
CA ALA A 52 6.22 14.49 -5.82
C ALA A 52 5.89 13.69 -4.55
N LEU A 53 6.81 12.85 -4.07
CA LEU A 53 6.61 11.99 -2.90
C LEU A 53 7.26 12.56 -1.63
N ALA A 54 8.23 13.47 -1.77
CA ALA A 54 9.07 13.93 -0.68
C ALA A 54 8.29 14.39 0.57
N ALA A 55 7.20 15.15 0.39
CA ALA A 55 6.39 15.64 1.51
C ALA A 55 5.63 14.50 2.21
N SER A 56 4.99 13.61 1.45
CA SER A 56 4.25 12.47 1.98
C SER A 56 5.17 11.48 2.69
N VAL A 57 6.36 11.22 2.14
CA VAL A 57 7.34 10.33 2.77
C VAL A 57 7.92 10.95 4.04
N ALA A 58 8.19 12.25 4.08
CA ALA A 58 8.61 12.92 5.31
C ALA A 58 7.56 12.84 6.42
N LEU A 59 6.28 12.96 6.07
CA LEU A 59 5.18 12.75 7.01
C LEU A 59 5.14 11.29 7.51
N LEU A 60 5.34 10.32 6.61
CA LEU A 60 5.36 8.91 6.96
C LEU A 60 6.51 8.58 7.92
N GLU A 61 7.72 9.05 7.65
CA GLU A 61 8.87 8.92 8.56
C GLU A 61 8.54 9.48 9.96
N GLN A 62 7.92 10.66 10.03
CA GLN A 62 7.51 11.27 11.30
C GLN A 62 6.50 10.39 12.04
N LYS A 63 5.51 9.83 11.33
CA LYS A 63 4.50 8.95 11.94
C LYS A 63 5.10 7.64 12.42
N ILE A 64 5.99 7.02 11.65
CA ILE A 64 6.72 5.82 12.05
C ILE A 64 7.56 6.07 13.30
N ALA A 65 8.32 7.18 13.33
CA ALA A 65 9.13 7.54 14.49
C ALA A 65 8.28 7.79 15.75
N ALA A 66 7.06 8.34 15.59
CA ALA A 66 6.14 8.54 16.70
C ALA A 66 5.61 7.23 17.30
N LEU A 67 5.56 6.13 16.52
CA LEU A 67 5.12 4.82 17.03
C LEU A 67 6.05 4.28 18.12
N SER A 68 7.36 4.56 18.06
CA SER A 68 8.31 4.10 19.09
C SER A 68 8.06 4.71 20.47
N LEU A 69 7.32 5.81 20.53
CA LEU A 69 6.96 6.51 21.77
C LEU A 69 5.54 6.20 22.24
N ARG A 70 4.75 5.47 21.43
CA ARG A 70 3.35 5.19 21.71
C ARG A 70 3.24 3.87 22.47
N GLN A 71 2.58 3.92 23.62
CA GLN A 71 2.19 2.70 24.32
C GLN A 71 1.19 1.92 23.44
N ASP A 72 1.33 0.60 23.39
CA ASP A 72 0.44 -0.29 22.66
C ASP A 72 0.30 0.07 21.16
N ALA A 73 1.38 0.56 20.55
CA ALA A 73 1.40 1.07 19.19
C ALA A 73 0.79 0.12 18.14
N GLN A 74 1.01 -1.19 18.28
CA GLN A 74 0.42 -2.20 17.39
C GLN A 74 -1.11 -2.23 17.52
N LEU A 75 -1.64 -2.27 18.74
CA LEU A 75 -3.08 -2.28 19.00
C LEU A 75 -3.76 -1.00 18.51
N GLU A 76 -3.10 0.15 18.68
CA GLU A 76 -3.58 1.43 18.18
C GLU A 76 -3.63 1.46 16.65
N LEU A 77 -2.62 0.92 15.96
CA LEU A 77 -2.61 0.80 14.51
C LEU A 77 -3.67 -0.19 14.00
N ALA A 78 -3.86 -1.31 14.68
CA ALA A 78 -4.92 -2.28 14.39
C ALA A 78 -6.31 -1.63 14.52
N ALA A 79 -6.53 -0.85 15.58
CA ALA A 79 -7.77 -0.10 15.79
C ALA A 79 -8.00 0.95 14.69
N ASP A 80 -6.96 1.70 14.31
CA ASP A 80 -7.03 2.65 13.19
C ASP A 80 -7.35 1.93 11.87
N PHE A 81 -6.72 0.79 11.58
CA PHE A 81 -6.99 -0.03 10.39
C PHE A 81 -8.44 -0.51 10.37
N CYS A 82 -8.92 -1.07 11.49
CA CYS A 82 -10.31 -1.51 11.62
C CYS A 82 -11.29 -0.36 11.36
N GLY A 83 -11.07 0.79 12.02
CA GLY A 83 -11.94 1.96 11.89
C GLY A 83 -11.94 2.57 10.48
N LEU A 84 -10.80 2.51 9.78
CA LEU A 84 -10.67 3.01 8.42
C LEU A 84 -11.25 2.05 7.39
N PHE A 85 -10.94 0.77 7.47
CA PHE A 85 -11.14 -0.16 6.33
C PHE A 85 -12.17 -1.26 6.56
N LEU A 86 -12.48 -1.63 7.81
CA LEU A 86 -13.35 -2.77 8.11
C LEU A 86 -14.74 -2.36 8.60
N MET A 87 -14.89 -1.16 9.17
CA MET A 87 -16.18 -0.67 9.64
C MET A 87 -17.04 -0.14 8.50
N THR A 88 -18.36 -0.28 8.60
CA THR A 88 -19.33 0.18 7.58
C THR A 88 -19.99 1.52 7.95
N ASP A 89 -19.38 2.29 8.85
CA ASP A 89 -19.91 3.59 9.23
C ASP A 89 -19.62 4.67 8.16
N LYS A 90 -20.28 5.83 8.23
CA LYS A 90 -20.12 6.91 7.24
C LYS A 90 -18.72 7.54 7.20
N LYS A 91 -17.81 7.19 8.11
CA LYS A 91 -16.45 7.73 8.21
C LYS A 91 -15.40 6.76 7.71
N SER A 92 -15.76 5.50 7.50
CA SER A 92 -14.89 4.50 6.88
C SER A 92 -14.46 4.90 5.46
N ALA A 93 -13.22 4.56 5.13
CA ALA A 93 -12.62 4.69 3.83
C ALA A 93 -12.44 3.30 3.21
N LEU A 94 -13.56 2.59 3.06
CA LEU A 94 -13.59 1.20 2.60
C LEU A 94 -12.71 1.00 1.35
N PRO A 95 -11.80 0.00 1.35
CA PRO A 95 -10.80 -0.14 0.30
C PRO A 95 -11.34 -0.80 -0.98
N TYR A 96 -12.62 -0.61 -1.32
CA TYR A 96 -13.24 -1.21 -2.50
C TYR A 96 -13.61 -0.16 -3.53
N ALA A 97 -13.16 -0.35 -4.76
CA ALA A 97 -13.42 0.58 -5.86
C ALA A 97 -14.92 0.83 -6.07
N SER A 98 -15.77 -0.19 -5.87
CA SER A 98 -17.24 -0.10 -5.97
C SER A 98 -17.91 0.86 -4.99
N GLN A 99 -17.24 1.25 -3.90
CA GLN A 99 -17.75 2.26 -2.95
C GLN A 99 -17.63 3.69 -3.48
N TYR A 100 -16.90 3.87 -4.58
CA TYR A 100 -16.61 5.17 -5.15
C TYR A 100 -17.31 5.34 -6.51
N PRO A 101 -17.96 6.50 -6.76
CA PRO A 101 -18.92 6.69 -7.87
C PRO A 101 -18.31 6.74 -9.28
N GLN A 102 -17.07 6.30 -9.48
CA GLN A 102 -16.31 6.46 -10.73
C GLN A 102 -15.85 5.12 -11.34
N GLN A 103 -16.38 3.98 -10.88
CA GLN A 103 -15.84 2.66 -11.26
C GLN A 103 -16.86 1.83 -12.04
N GLU A 104 -16.43 1.38 -13.22
CA GLU A 104 -17.14 0.37 -14.02
C GLU A 104 -16.93 -1.01 -13.38
N PRO A 105 -17.99 -1.71 -12.94
CA PRO A 105 -17.85 -3.01 -12.30
C PRO A 105 -17.17 -4.03 -13.22
N GLY A 106 -16.19 -4.77 -12.70
CA GLY A 106 -15.62 -5.94 -13.36
C GLY A 106 -14.40 -5.69 -14.27
N MET A 107 -13.98 -4.44 -14.49
CA MET A 107 -12.78 -4.11 -15.29
C MET A 107 -11.52 -4.82 -14.75
N ILE A 108 -11.36 -4.86 -13.43
CA ILE A 108 -10.19 -5.47 -12.79
C ILE A 108 -10.03 -6.96 -13.08
N LYS A 109 -11.13 -7.71 -13.20
CA LYS A 109 -11.08 -9.15 -13.53
C LYS A 109 -10.52 -9.39 -14.93
N HIS A 110 -10.89 -8.53 -15.89
CA HIS A 110 -10.37 -8.61 -17.24
C HIS A 110 -8.88 -8.28 -17.29
N LEU A 111 -8.46 -7.22 -16.60
CA LEU A 111 -7.05 -6.81 -16.55
C LEU A 111 -6.14 -7.86 -15.90
N LEU A 112 -6.60 -8.52 -14.82
CA LEU A 112 -5.87 -9.62 -14.21
C LEU A 112 -5.69 -10.79 -15.18
N LEU A 113 -6.76 -11.19 -15.88
CA LEU A 113 -6.70 -12.26 -16.87
C LEU A 113 -5.74 -11.92 -18.02
N GLU A 114 -5.77 -10.69 -18.54
CA GLU A 114 -4.84 -10.23 -19.58
C GLU A 114 -3.38 -10.25 -19.11
N ALA A 115 -3.13 -9.96 -17.84
CA ALA A 115 -1.82 -10.08 -17.21
C ALA A 115 -1.41 -11.53 -16.87
N GLY A 116 -2.28 -12.52 -17.09
CA GLY A 116 -2.04 -13.91 -16.70
C GLY A 116 -2.06 -14.14 -15.18
N MET A 117 -2.74 -13.27 -14.45
CA MET A 117 -2.90 -13.33 -13.00
C MET A 117 -4.29 -13.86 -12.63
N GLU A 118 -4.35 -14.59 -11.52
CA GLU A 118 -5.60 -15.03 -10.90
C GLU A 118 -5.60 -14.58 -9.43
N VAL A 119 -6.79 -14.26 -8.90
CA VAL A 119 -6.94 -13.95 -7.47
C VAL A 119 -6.89 -15.27 -6.71
N ASN A 120 -6.06 -15.34 -5.67
CA ASN A 120 -5.97 -16.51 -4.81
C ASN A 120 -7.32 -16.81 -4.15
N ASP A 121 -7.76 -18.07 -4.14
CA ASP A 121 -9.01 -18.51 -3.50
C ASP A 121 -9.04 -18.24 -1.98
N ASP A 122 -7.88 -18.13 -1.33
CA ASP A 122 -7.77 -17.75 0.09
C ASP A 122 -8.01 -16.25 0.33
N PHE A 123 -8.07 -15.43 -0.72
CA PHE A 123 -8.38 -14.00 -0.64
C PHE A 123 -9.89 -13.81 -0.44
N LYS A 124 -10.29 -13.56 0.81
CA LYS A 124 -11.70 -13.46 1.21
C LYS A 124 -12.33 -12.07 1.00
N GLU A 125 -11.64 -11.19 0.28
CA GLU A 125 -12.08 -9.84 -0.01
C GLU A 125 -12.64 -9.75 -1.45
N PRO A 126 -13.60 -8.84 -1.71
CA PRO A 126 -14.05 -8.50 -3.07
C PRO A 126 -12.92 -8.25 -4.07
N THR A 127 -13.11 -8.66 -5.32
CA THR A 127 -12.09 -8.54 -6.38
C THR A 127 -11.71 -7.11 -6.76
N ASP A 128 -12.50 -6.13 -6.31
CA ASP A 128 -12.27 -4.71 -6.49
C ASP A 128 -11.61 -4.06 -5.25
N HIS A 129 -11.05 -4.87 -4.34
CA HIS A 129 -10.22 -4.38 -3.24
C HIS A 129 -8.95 -3.69 -3.77
N LEU A 130 -8.59 -2.54 -3.22
CA LEU A 130 -7.47 -1.69 -3.65
C LEU A 130 -6.14 -2.46 -3.74
N ALA A 131 -5.89 -3.36 -2.79
CA ALA A 131 -4.71 -4.23 -2.80
C ALA A 131 -4.55 -5.04 -4.10
N ILE A 132 -5.64 -5.47 -4.74
CA ILE A 132 -5.59 -6.19 -6.02
C ILE A 132 -5.07 -5.29 -7.14
N TYR A 133 -5.54 -4.03 -7.20
CA TYR A 133 -5.07 -3.08 -8.19
C TYR A 133 -3.59 -2.77 -8.01
N LEU A 134 -3.15 -2.60 -6.76
CA LEU A 134 -1.75 -2.38 -6.43
C LEU A 134 -0.89 -3.60 -6.79
N GLU A 135 -1.35 -4.82 -6.51
CA GLU A 135 -0.63 -6.04 -6.88
C GLU A 135 -0.50 -6.20 -8.39
N LEU A 136 -1.56 -5.91 -9.16
CA LEU A 136 -1.51 -5.88 -10.62
C LEU A 136 -0.47 -4.85 -11.11
N LEU A 137 -0.46 -3.63 -10.56
CA LEU A 137 0.54 -2.62 -10.93
C LEU A 137 1.96 -3.08 -10.59
N SER A 138 2.15 -3.75 -9.44
CA SER A 138 3.43 -4.33 -9.07
C SER A 138 3.90 -5.36 -10.10
N HIS A 139 3.02 -6.31 -10.43
CA HIS A 139 3.29 -7.35 -11.42
C HIS A 139 3.69 -6.76 -12.78
N LEU A 140 2.92 -5.81 -13.29
CA LEU A 140 3.21 -5.18 -14.59
C LEU A 140 4.56 -4.45 -14.60
N HIS A 141 4.94 -3.79 -13.51
CA HIS A 141 6.25 -3.11 -13.43
C HIS A 141 7.41 -4.10 -13.25
N PHE A 142 7.17 -5.26 -12.63
CA PHE A 142 8.18 -6.29 -12.48
C PHE A 142 8.38 -7.12 -13.77
N SER A 143 7.29 -7.49 -14.44
CA SER A 143 7.30 -8.38 -15.61
C SER A 143 7.64 -7.67 -16.92
N LEU A 144 7.50 -6.34 -16.99
CA LEU A 144 7.85 -5.53 -18.15
C LEU A 144 9.19 -4.78 -17.98
N GLY A 145 9.89 -5.00 -16.87
CA GLY A 145 11.22 -4.45 -16.55
C GLY A 145 12.37 -5.12 -17.31
#